data_AF-A0A3S0EWZ0-F1
#
_entry.id   AF-A0A3S0EWZ0-F1
#
_cell.length_a   1.000
_cell.length_b   1.000
_cell.length_c   1.000
_cell.angle_alpha   90.00
_cell.angle_beta   90.00
_cell.angle_gamma   90.00
#
_symmetry.space_group_name_H-M   'P 1'
#
loop_
_entity.id
_entity.type
_entity.pdbx_description
1 polymer ?
#
loop_
_entity_poly.entity_id
_entity_poly.type
_entity_poly.pdbx_seq_one_letter_code
_entity_poly.pdbx_strand_id
1 'polypeptide(L)'
;MRRLGEARLLWLNERAACIDPLFAALGHDHAAYGRHLLAHCAFLIADHPSHADTQATADRYGGAGIGRNGGSGRNVCIHGYLVKGVGRTPLVSASTPESHASGGAYLEECVRETIFSEIVDREFPGGALPTLAIIDTGLTQIWETAEGPKPERRTLLVRPAFLRPAHFERAVTFLSDRPLEGSFDHQRVVAMFRGACEAWTPAGLRRMFDRLWFRWAHQLAYAFVHRLPHGSNTSSNIAFDGRLADFGAMSAVPSWSTVATALMPDPFVRRFDAVARSMASLCYYFGRHLDPSIGDPAAIQHRSAEARAHFQRCVSFEVLRLCGVPDPIALDAVHAATADRIAKRIQRCIAHYQREQLDLVEEVQRPRQPWDLAQVWDRQPPAHLVPLGSLLLDLVGSSGRDSARVLCAHRCTSRPHLYAPTIRATIYDALERRHGRDATELPQSVPEVISQLVAASRRDEPRESRVFPAASV
;
A
#
# COMPACT_ATOMS: atom_id res chain seq x y z
N MET A 1 -24.70 -5.70 13.36
CA MET A 1 -23.41 -6.36 13.68
C MET A 1 -23.61 -7.21 14.92
N ARG A 2 -23.16 -8.46 14.90
CA ARG A 2 -23.19 -9.40 16.03
C ARG A 2 -21.82 -9.44 16.70
N ARG A 3 -21.77 -9.32 18.02
CA ARG A 3 -20.56 -9.39 18.84
C ARG A 3 -20.01 -10.82 18.82
N LEU A 4 -18.69 -10.93 18.80
CA LEU A 4 -17.99 -12.20 18.92
C LEU A 4 -17.70 -12.52 20.40
N GLY A 5 -18.22 -13.64 20.90
CA GLY A 5 -18.03 -14.07 22.29
C GLY A 5 -16.64 -14.65 22.57
N GLU A 6 -15.99 -15.23 21.57
CA GLU A 6 -14.69 -15.91 21.70
C GLU A 6 -13.53 -15.12 21.04
N ALA A 7 -13.77 -13.85 20.71
CA ALA A 7 -12.75 -13.03 20.07
C ALA A 7 -11.59 -12.71 21.02
N ARG A 8 -10.38 -12.73 20.48
CA ARG A 8 -9.15 -12.49 21.24
C ARG A 8 -8.12 -11.74 20.41
N LEU A 9 -7.30 -10.94 21.10
CA LEU A 9 -6.26 -10.15 20.45
C LEU A 9 -5.08 -11.06 20.11
N LEU A 10 -4.68 -11.11 18.84
CA LEU A 10 -3.47 -11.83 18.40
C LEU A 10 -2.27 -10.91 18.32
N TRP A 11 -2.49 -9.63 18.00
CA TRP A 11 -1.44 -8.67 17.82
C TRP A 11 -1.94 -7.25 18.03
N LEU A 12 -1.10 -6.42 18.64
CA LEU A 12 -1.31 -5.00 18.84
C LEU A 12 -0.11 -4.22 18.28
N ASN A 13 -0.39 -3.17 17.52
CA ASN A 13 0.64 -2.25 17.07
C ASN A 13 0.91 -1.21 18.17
N GLU A 14 1.83 -1.52 19.07
CA GLU A 14 2.17 -0.62 20.19
C GLU A 14 2.63 0.76 19.74
N ARG A 15 3.33 0.83 18.60
CA ARG A 15 3.78 2.09 18.00
C ARG A 15 2.61 2.89 17.43
N ALA A 16 1.71 2.25 16.69
CA ALA A 16 0.56 2.94 16.12
C ALA A 16 -0.52 3.25 17.17
N ALA A 17 -0.55 2.54 18.30
CA ALA A 17 -1.39 2.91 19.43
C ALA A 17 -1.05 4.34 19.92
N CYS A 18 0.24 4.70 19.99
CA CYS A 18 0.69 6.01 20.46
C CYS A 18 0.18 7.21 19.63
N ILE A 19 -0.28 6.99 18.40
CA ILE A 19 -0.85 8.04 17.54
C ILE A 19 -2.38 8.07 17.54
N ASP A 20 -3.04 7.08 18.16
CA ASP A 20 -4.48 7.10 18.37
C ASP A 20 -4.82 7.97 19.59
N PRO A 21 -5.65 9.02 19.47
CA PRO A 21 -6.06 9.84 20.61
C PRO A 21 -6.66 9.04 21.78
N LEU A 22 -7.31 7.90 21.50
CA LEU A 22 -7.88 7.04 22.53
C LEU A 22 -6.82 6.33 23.37
N PHE A 23 -5.61 6.12 22.87
CA PHE A 23 -4.53 5.54 23.66
C PHE A 23 -4.14 6.44 24.84
N ALA A 24 -4.05 7.75 24.61
CA ALA A 24 -3.81 8.73 25.67
C ALA A 24 -4.98 8.78 26.67
N ALA A 25 -6.23 8.74 26.17
CA ALA A 25 -7.44 8.71 27.01
C ALA A 25 -7.52 7.44 27.89
N LEU A 26 -6.85 6.37 27.49
CA LEU A 26 -6.74 5.11 28.25
C LEU A 26 -5.46 5.04 29.10
N GLY A 27 -4.82 6.18 29.37
CA GLY A 27 -3.68 6.28 30.29
C GLY A 27 -2.36 5.75 29.73
N HIS A 28 -2.21 5.71 28.40
CA HIS A 28 -1.01 5.16 27.73
C HIS A 28 -0.74 3.68 28.07
N ASP A 29 -1.78 2.90 28.39
CA ASP A 29 -1.69 1.48 28.69
C ASP A 29 -2.08 0.63 27.45
N HIS A 30 -1.10 -0.10 26.90
CA HIS A 30 -1.31 -1.00 25.75
C HIS A 30 -2.31 -2.11 26.05
N ALA A 31 -2.36 -2.64 27.27
CA ALA A 31 -3.32 -3.67 27.64
C ALA A 31 -4.75 -3.09 27.71
N ALA A 32 -4.91 -1.88 28.26
CA ALA A 32 -6.19 -1.17 28.24
C ALA A 32 -6.65 -0.86 26.82
N TYR A 33 -5.74 -0.41 25.95
CA TYR A 33 -6.03 -0.15 24.56
C TYR A 33 -6.39 -1.42 23.78
N GLY A 34 -5.68 -2.53 24.00
CA GLY A 34 -6.03 -3.84 23.44
C GLY A 34 -7.44 -4.30 23.85
N ARG A 35 -7.80 -4.15 25.13
CA ARG A 35 -9.17 -4.44 25.62
C ARG A 35 -10.20 -3.51 24.97
N HIS A 36 -9.88 -2.24 24.79
CA HIS A 36 -10.75 -1.27 24.11
C HIS A 36 -11.03 -1.70 22.67
N LEU A 37 -9.99 -2.02 21.89
CA LEU A 37 -10.14 -2.46 20.51
C LEU A 37 -10.97 -3.76 20.41
N LEU A 38 -10.74 -4.73 21.30
CA LEU A 38 -11.58 -5.94 21.35
C LEU A 38 -13.05 -5.59 21.61
N ALA A 39 -13.33 -4.76 22.61
CA ALA A 39 -14.69 -4.40 22.98
C ALA A 39 -15.44 -3.64 21.86
N HIS A 40 -14.73 -2.87 21.02
CA HIS A 40 -15.33 -1.99 20.01
C HIS A 40 -15.22 -2.51 18.57
N CYS A 41 -14.33 -3.46 18.28
CA CYS A 41 -14.08 -3.94 16.91
C CYS A 41 -14.40 -5.42 16.68
N ALA A 42 -14.59 -6.23 17.73
CA ALA A 42 -14.81 -7.68 17.60
C ALA A 42 -16.26 -8.04 17.22
N PHE A 43 -16.64 -7.73 15.99
CA PHE A 43 -17.99 -7.96 15.45
C PHE A 43 -17.96 -8.59 14.06
N LEU A 44 -19.02 -9.34 13.75
CA LEU A 44 -19.35 -9.79 12.40
C LEU A 44 -20.68 -9.21 11.94
N ILE A 45 -20.93 -9.26 10.63
CA ILE A 45 -22.27 -9.03 10.10
C ILE A 45 -23.18 -10.13 10.63
N ALA A 46 -24.34 -9.73 11.14
CA ALA A 46 -25.34 -10.66 11.68
C ALA A 46 -26.13 -11.26 10.52
N ASP A 47 -26.44 -12.56 10.58
CA ASP A 47 -27.24 -13.24 9.55
C ASP A 47 -28.67 -12.70 9.49
N HIS A 48 -29.17 -12.16 10.61
CA HIS A 48 -30.48 -11.54 10.70
C HIS A 48 -30.43 -10.23 11.53
N PRO A 49 -31.17 -9.16 11.16
CA PRO A 49 -31.16 -7.89 11.89
C PRO A 49 -31.52 -8.00 13.37
N SER A 50 -32.41 -8.93 13.74
CA SER A 50 -32.79 -9.19 15.13
C SER A 50 -31.65 -9.71 16.02
N HIS A 51 -30.55 -10.17 15.43
CA HIS A 51 -29.36 -10.66 16.14
C HIS A 51 -28.24 -9.60 16.18
N ALA A 52 -28.53 -8.36 15.80
CA ALA A 52 -27.54 -7.28 15.79
C ALA A 52 -27.46 -6.59 17.17
N ASP A 53 -26.26 -6.57 17.74
CA ASP A 53 -25.94 -5.82 18.96
C ASP A 53 -25.67 -4.34 18.67
N THR A 54 -25.24 -4.01 17.45
CA THR A 54 -24.88 -2.64 17.05
C THR A 54 -24.95 -2.43 15.54
N GLN A 55 -24.87 -1.17 15.11
CA GLN A 55 -24.82 -0.76 13.71
C GLN A 55 -23.39 -0.41 13.28
N ALA A 56 -23.10 -0.63 12.00
CA ALA A 56 -21.84 -0.25 11.36
C ALA A 56 -22.10 0.11 9.90
N THR A 57 -21.18 0.85 9.30
CA THR A 57 -21.34 1.39 7.94
C THR A 57 -20.27 0.83 7.02
N ALA A 58 -20.66 0.16 5.94
CA ALA A 58 -19.74 -0.11 4.83
C ALA A 58 -19.61 1.16 3.98
N ASP A 59 -18.40 1.69 3.84
CA ASP A 59 -18.13 2.89 3.05
C ASP A 59 -18.26 2.59 1.55
N ARG A 60 -19.07 3.43 0.88
CA ARG A 60 -19.26 3.44 -0.57
C ARG A 60 -18.20 4.31 -1.21
N TYR A 61 -17.54 3.80 -2.23
CA TYR A 61 -16.56 4.52 -3.04
C TYR A 61 -16.47 3.92 -4.44
N GLY A 62 -16.04 4.75 -5.39
CA GLY A 62 -15.88 4.38 -6.79
C GLY A 62 -14.44 4.09 -7.18
N GLY A 63 -14.10 4.46 -8.41
CA GLY A 63 -12.73 4.43 -8.92
C GLY A 63 -12.39 3.16 -9.70
N ALA A 64 -11.33 3.26 -10.50
CA ALA A 64 -10.82 2.12 -11.25
C ALA A 64 -10.26 1.06 -10.28
N GLY A 65 -10.56 -0.21 -10.53
CA GLY A 65 -9.99 -1.34 -9.78
C GLY A 65 -10.86 -1.93 -8.66
N ILE A 66 -12.04 -1.36 -8.37
CA ILE A 66 -13.01 -1.98 -7.46
C ILE A 66 -13.88 -3.05 -8.15
N GLY A 67 -13.66 -3.28 -9.44
CA GLY A 67 -14.39 -4.25 -10.26
C GLY A 67 -15.87 -3.89 -10.37
N ARG A 68 -16.73 -4.85 -10.02
CA ARG A 68 -18.19 -4.69 -10.02
C ARG A 68 -18.76 -4.42 -8.62
N ASN A 69 -17.92 -4.10 -7.64
CA ASN A 69 -18.34 -3.80 -6.27
C ASN A 69 -18.68 -2.30 -6.11
N GLY A 70 -19.43 -1.96 -5.07
CA GLY A 70 -19.86 -0.59 -4.74
C GLY A 70 -19.03 0.11 -3.66
N GLY A 71 -17.92 -0.49 -3.22
CA GLY A 71 -17.07 0.02 -2.14
C GLY A 71 -16.52 -1.12 -1.27
N SER A 72 -16.53 -0.93 0.05
CA SER A 72 -16.01 -1.91 1.00
C SER A 72 -16.83 -3.19 1.01
N GLY A 73 -16.36 -4.22 0.29
CA GLY A 73 -17.04 -5.52 0.21
C GLY A 73 -16.94 -6.38 1.48
N ARG A 74 -15.96 -6.10 2.34
CA ARG A 74 -15.72 -6.84 3.60
C ARG A 74 -15.14 -5.99 4.73
N ASN A 75 -15.28 -4.66 4.62
CA ASN A 75 -14.89 -3.73 5.67
C ASN A 75 -16.11 -2.95 6.14
N VAL A 76 -16.09 -2.56 7.41
CA VAL A 76 -17.05 -1.60 7.95
C VAL A 76 -16.34 -0.59 8.82
N CYS A 77 -16.86 0.64 8.84
CA CYS A 77 -16.58 1.60 9.88
C CYS A 77 -17.50 1.32 11.07
N ILE A 78 -16.92 1.01 12.22
CA ILE A 78 -17.61 0.77 13.49
C ILE A 78 -16.85 1.48 14.61
N HIS A 79 -17.56 2.31 15.37
CA HIS A 79 -17.01 3.02 16.54
C HIS A 79 -15.71 3.80 16.25
N GLY A 80 -15.58 4.38 15.05
CA GLY A 80 -14.42 5.17 14.63
C GLY A 80 -13.29 4.37 13.95
N TYR A 81 -13.42 3.04 13.89
CA TYR A 81 -12.42 2.15 13.31
C TYR A 81 -12.89 1.54 12.00
N LEU A 82 -11.98 1.35 11.05
CA LEU A 82 -12.22 0.55 9.86
C LEU A 82 -11.78 -0.89 10.17
N VAL A 83 -12.74 -1.82 10.17
CA VAL A 83 -12.52 -3.23 10.49
C VAL A 83 -12.76 -4.08 9.26
N LYS A 84 -11.71 -4.80 8.82
CA LYS A 84 -11.73 -5.73 7.69
C LYS A 84 -12.01 -7.16 8.16
N GLY A 85 -12.75 -7.93 7.36
CA GLY A 85 -13.02 -9.35 7.61
C GLY A 85 -14.35 -9.65 8.30
N VAL A 86 -15.21 -8.63 8.43
CA VAL A 86 -16.48 -8.71 9.18
C VAL A 86 -17.57 -9.54 8.49
N GLY A 87 -17.32 -10.06 7.29
CA GLY A 87 -18.30 -10.74 6.44
C GLY A 87 -18.68 -9.93 5.20
N ARG A 88 -19.52 -10.53 4.34
CA ARG A 88 -19.97 -9.95 3.08
C ARG A 88 -20.85 -8.72 3.33
N THR A 89 -20.45 -7.56 2.84
CA THR A 89 -21.28 -6.35 2.93
C THR A 89 -22.27 -6.28 1.76
N PRO A 90 -23.30 -5.41 1.85
CA PRO A 90 -24.18 -5.11 0.71
C PRO A 90 -23.50 -4.48 -0.50
N LEU A 91 -22.20 -4.15 -0.42
CA LEU A 91 -21.45 -3.52 -1.51
C LEU A 91 -20.70 -4.54 -2.38
N VAL A 92 -20.77 -5.83 -2.06
CA VAL A 92 -20.26 -6.88 -2.94
C VAL A 92 -21.23 -7.10 -4.10
N SER A 93 -20.71 -7.12 -5.34
CA SER A 93 -21.49 -7.35 -6.56
C SER A 93 -22.42 -8.55 -6.45
N ALA A 94 -23.64 -8.42 -6.99
CA ALA A 94 -24.56 -9.55 -7.16
C ALA A 94 -23.95 -10.68 -8.02
N SER A 95 -22.97 -10.36 -8.88
CA SER A 95 -22.28 -11.33 -9.74
C SER A 95 -21.02 -11.95 -9.13
N THR A 96 -20.63 -11.61 -7.89
CA THR A 96 -19.43 -12.18 -7.26
C THR A 96 -19.72 -13.61 -6.80
N PRO A 97 -18.95 -14.62 -7.28
CA PRO A 97 -19.14 -16.01 -6.88
C PRO A 97 -19.07 -16.20 -5.37
N GLU A 98 -19.85 -17.15 -4.85
CA GLU A 98 -19.96 -17.43 -3.41
C GLU A 98 -18.61 -17.79 -2.76
N SER A 99 -17.75 -18.51 -3.50
CA SER A 99 -16.38 -18.84 -3.11
C SER A 99 -15.45 -17.62 -2.96
N HIS A 100 -15.75 -16.50 -3.62
CA HIS A 100 -15.01 -15.23 -3.47
C HIS A 100 -15.75 -14.23 -2.56
N ALA A 101 -16.83 -14.67 -1.92
CA ALA A 101 -17.79 -13.81 -1.24
C ALA A 101 -17.88 -14.00 0.26
N SER A 102 -17.11 -14.91 0.88
CA SER A 102 -17.21 -15.19 2.32
C SER A 102 -17.06 -13.92 3.18
N GLY A 103 -16.37 -12.90 2.65
CA GLY A 103 -16.14 -11.62 3.30
C GLY A 103 -15.27 -11.73 4.56
N GLY A 104 -14.64 -12.89 4.77
CA GLY A 104 -13.62 -13.08 5.79
C GLY A 104 -12.31 -12.38 5.43
N ALA A 105 -11.51 -12.10 6.45
CA ALA A 105 -10.07 -11.91 6.32
C ALA A 105 -9.39 -13.07 7.04
N TYR A 106 -8.27 -13.54 6.51
CA TYR A 106 -7.59 -14.73 7.02
C TYR A 106 -6.30 -14.35 7.74
N LEU A 107 -5.85 -15.22 8.65
CA LEU A 107 -4.67 -14.94 9.47
C LEU A 107 -3.44 -14.60 8.61
N GLU A 108 -3.14 -15.42 7.60
CA GLU A 108 -2.02 -15.13 6.67
C GLU A 108 -2.14 -13.75 6.04
N GLU A 109 -3.31 -13.42 5.49
CA GLU A 109 -3.56 -12.15 4.83
C GLU A 109 -3.34 -10.97 5.80
N CYS A 110 -3.88 -11.06 7.01
CA CYS A 110 -3.77 -10.00 8.02
C CYS A 110 -2.33 -9.80 8.51
N VAL A 111 -1.60 -10.90 8.72
CA VAL A 111 -0.18 -10.87 9.10
C VAL A 111 0.66 -10.25 7.98
N ARG A 112 0.45 -10.70 6.74
CA ARG A 112 1.18 -10.19 5.58
C ARG A 112 0.90 -8.71 5.33
N GLU A 113 -0.36 -8.28 5.37
CA GLU A 113 -0.71 -6.86 5.24
C GLU A 113 -0.08 -6.00 6.33
N THR A 114 0.04 -6.54 7.55
CA THR A 114 0.68 -5.85 8.68
C THR A 114 2.19 -5.72 8.50
N ILE A 115 2.87 -6.77 8.02
CA ILE A 115 4.31 -6.72 7.71
C ILE A 115 4.60 -5.62 6.67
N PHE A 116 3.84 -5.60 5.58
CA PHE A 116 4.01 -4.57 4.55
C PHE A 116 3.63 -3.17 5.04
N SER A 117 2.54 -3.03 5.80
CA SER A 117 2.16 -1.75 6.42
C SER A 117 3.29 -1.18 7.28
N GLU A 118 3.92 -1.99 8.13
CA GLU A 118 5.03 -1.52 8.99
C GLU A 118 6.30 -1.19 8.20
N ILE A 119 6.65 -1.99 7.18
CA ILE A 119 7.80 -1.69 6.31
C ILE A 119 7.54 -0.38 5.54
N VAL A 120 6.36 -0.24 4.93
CA VAL A 120 6.00 0.94 4.14
C VAL A 120 5.90 2.18 5.03
N ASP A 121 5.27 2.12 6.20
CA ASP A 121 5.18 3.31 7.08
C ASP A 121 6.56 3.83 7.48
N ARG A 122 7.52 2.93 7.67
CA ARG A 122 8.90 3.28 8.02
C ARG A 122 9.72 3.74 6.83
N GLU A 123 9.58 3.09 5.68
CA GLU A 123 10.49 3.26 4.55
C GLU A 123 9.96 4.13 3.42
N PHE A 124 8.65 4.26 3.25
CA PHE A 124 8.12 4.97 2.11
C PHE A 124 7.98 6.46 2.43
N PRO A 125 8.21 7.36 1.45
CA PRO A 125 8.21 8.81 1.68
C PRO A 125 6.85 9.34 2.15
N GLY A 126 5.75 8.73 1.71
CA GLY A 126 4.40 9.07 2.17
C GLY A 126 3.84 8.12 3.24
N GLY A 127 4.58 7.07 3.61
CA GLY A 127 4.17 6.07 4.59
C GLY A 127 2.97 5.20 4.23
N ALA A 128 2.43 4.53 5.24
CA ALA A 128 1.28 3.63 5.14
C ALA A 128 0.22 4.00 6.19
N LEU A 129 -1.00 3.55 5.95
CA LEU A 129 -1.97 3.42 7.02
C LEU A 129 -1.58 2.24 7.91
N PRO A 130 -1.49 2.45 9.23
CA PRO A 130 -1.09 1.40 10.15
C PRO A 130 -2.22 0.39 10.34
N THR A 131 -1.86 -0.88 10.50
CA THR A 131 -2.70 -1.83 11.24
C THR A 131 -2.60 -1.48 12.72
N LEU A 132 -3.74 -1.35 13.42
CA LEU A 132 -3.78 -1.17 14.87
C LEU A 132 -3.77 -2.51 15.61
N ALA A 133 -4.53 -3.48 15.12
CA ALA A 133 -4.63 -4.80 15.74
C ALA A 133 -5.03 -5.90 14.76
N ILE A 134 -4.67 -7.14 15.10
CA ILE A 134 -5.23 -8.37 14.52
C ILE A 134 -6.03 -9.06 15.63
N ILE A 135 -7.31 -9.33 15.37
CA ILE A 135 -8.21 -10.01 16.30
C ILE A 135 -8.59 -11.38 15.71
N ASP A 136 -8.39 -12.44 16.47
CA ASP A 136 -8.93 -13.77 16.15
C ASP A 136 -10.44 -13.77 16.41
N THR A 137 -11.20 -14.32 15.46
CA THR A 137 -12.66 -14.42 15.62
C THR A 137 -13.10 -15.69 16.34
N GLY A 138 -12.20 -16.66 16.51
CA GLY A 138 -12.54 -18.03 16.93
C GLY A 138 -13.13 -18.90 15.81
N LEU A 139 -13.37 -18.33 14.62
CA LEU A 139 -13.95 -19.04 13.49
C LEU A 139 -12.89 -19.53 12.50
N THR A 140 -13.20 -20.65 11.83
CA THR A 140 -12.38 -21.22 10.76
C THR A 140 -13.26 -21.42 9.53
N GLN A 141 -12.79 -20.94 8.38
CA GLN A 141 -13.38 -21.25 7.08
C GLN A 141 -12.72 -22.54 6.56
N ILE A 142 -13.52 -23.49 6.09
CA ILE A 142 -13.00 -24.66 5.36
C ILE A 142 -13.20 -24.40 3.87
N TRP A 143 -12.13 -24.51 3.10
CA TRP A 143 -12.17 -24.41 1.64
C TRP A 143 -12.00 -25.79 1.03
N GLU A 144 -12.94 -26.19 0.18
CA GLU A 144 -12.78 -27.41 -0.62
C GLU A 144 -11.82 -27.11 -1.77
N THR A 145 -10.63 -27.71 -1.74
CA THR A 145 -9.61 -27.55 -2.79
C THR A 145 -9.33 -28.90 -3.46
N ALA A 146 -8.65 -28.89 -4.62
CA ALA A 146 -8.23 -30.12 -5.30
C ALA A 146 -7.29 -30.99 -4.44
N GLU A 147 -6.58 -30.38 -3.49
CA GLU A 147 -5.67 -31.03 -2.54
C GLU A 147 -6.36 -31.48 -1.24
N GLY A 148 -7.68 -31.27 -1.13
CA GLY A 148 -8.50 -31.57 0.05
C GLY A 148 -9.00 -30.32 0.79
N PRO A 149 -9.69 -30.50 1.93
CA PRO A 149 -10.22 -29.40 2.73
C PRO A 149 -9.07 -28.59 3.35
N LYS A 150 -9.02 -27.30 3.04
CA LYS A 150 -8.04 -26.36 3.58
C LYS A 150 -8.69 -25.45 4.62
N PRO A 151 -8.39 -25.64 5.93
CA PRO A 151 -8.87 -24.74 6.96
C PRO A 151 -8.09 -23.41 6.93
N GLU A 152 -8.79 -22.28 6.99
CA GLU A 152 -8.20 -20.96 7.15
C GLU A 152 -8.88 -20.21 8.30
N ARG A 153 -8.08 -19.74 9.25
CA ARG A 153 -8.58 -19.03 10.44
C ARG A 153 -9.07 -17.64 10.07
N ARG A 154 -10.30 -17.31 10.48
CA ARG A 154 -10.90 -15.99 10.26
C ARG A 154 -10.43 -15.00 11.32
N THR A 155 -10.01 -13.84 10.87
CA THR A 155 -9.51 -12.75 11.70
C THR A 155 -10.18 -11.44 11.30
N LEU A 156 -10.04 -10.44 12.17
CA LEU A 156 -10.38 -9.05 11.89
C LEU A 156 -9.10 -8.22 11.91
N LEU A 157 -8.93 -7.38 10.89
CA LEU A 157 -7.85 -6.41 10.81
C LEU A 157 -8.40 -5.03 11.14
N VAL A 158 -7.90 -4.42 12.22
CA VAL A 158 -8.36 -3.12 12.71
C VAL A 158 -7.43 -2.02 12.23
N ARG A 159 -7.98 -0.95 11.67
CA ARG A 159 -7.26 0.23 11.19
C ARG A 159 -7.98 1.52 11.61
N PRO A 160 -7.28 2.66 11.65
CA PRO A 160 -7.95 3.95 11.74
C PRO A 160 -8.88 4.14 10.53
N ALA A 161 -10.00 4.82 10.69
CA ALA A 161 -10.80 5.27 9.55
C ALA A 161 -10.01 6.29 8.72
N PHE A 162 -10.16 6.23 7.40
CA PHE A 162 -9.44 7.12 6.48
C PHE A 162 -10.25 7.41 5.23
N LEU A 163 -9.94 8.55 4.60
CA LEU A 163 -10.53 8.92 3.33
C LEU A 163 -9.64 8.46 2.17
N ARG A 164 -10.22 7.77 1.20
CA ARG A 164 -9.64 7.49 -0.12
C ARG A 164 -10.03 8.55 -1.15
N PRO A 165 -9.21 8.84 -2.17
CA PRO A 165 -9.64 9.59 -3.35
C PRO A 165 -10.89 8.99 -4.01
N ALA A 166 -11.00 7.66 -4.06
CA ALA A 166 -12.16 6.94 -4.59
C ALA A 166 -13.51 7.34 -3.95
N HIS A 167 -13.55 7.90 -2.74
CA HIS A 167 -14.80 8.41 -2.17
C HIS A 167 -15.36 9.62 -2.93
N PHE A 168 -14.56 10.31 -3.73
CA PHE A 168 -15.04 11.40 -4.58
C PHE A 168 -15.47 10.92 -5.98
N GLU A 169 -15.37 9.62 -6.26
CA GLU A 169 -15.73 9.01 -7.54
C GLU A 169 -16.99 8.17 -7.41
N ARG A 170 -17.76 8.03 -8.49
CA ARG A 170 -18.89 7.10 -8.56
C ARG A 170 -18.44 5.67 -8.84
N ALA A 171 -19.16 4.70 -8.28
CA ALA A 171 -18.99 3.27 -8.57
C ALA A 171 -19.84 2.87 -9.80
N VAL A 172 -19.49 3.42 -10.96
CA VAL A 172 -20.32 3.30 -12.19
C VAL A 172 -20.50 1.87 -12.72
N THR A 173 -19.62 0.96 -12.31
CA THR A 173 -19.66 -0.47 -12.68
C THR A 173 -20.29 -1.36 -11.60
N PHE A 174 -20.79 -0.78 -10.50
CA PHE A 174 -21.41 -1.55 -9.42
C PHE A 174 -22.67 -2.27 -9.92
N LEU A 175 -22.66 -3.60 -9.87
CA LEU A 175 -23.85 -4.41 -10.13
C LEU A 175 -24.60 -4.66 -8.82
N SER A 176 -25.50 -3.75 -8.51
CA SER A 176 -26.45 -3.86 -7.40
C SER A 176 -27.77 -4.48 -7.86
N ASP A 177 -28.44 -5.14 -6.92
CA ASP A 177 -29.83 -5.57 -6.97
C ASP A 177 -30.84 -4.41 -6.85
N ARG A 178 -30.39 -3.18 -6.53
CA ARG A 178 -31.24 -2.00 -6.35
C ARG A 178 -31.31 -1.13 -7.61
N PRO A 179 -32.49 -0.94 -8.22
CA PRO A 179 -32.63 -0.17 -9.47
C PRO A 179 -32.15 1.29 -9.40
N LEU A 180 -32.27 1.93 -8.22
CA LEU A 180 -31.90 3.34 -8.02
C LEU A 180 -30.46 3.54 -7.53
N GLU A 181 -29.66 2.48 -7.50
CA GLU A 181 -28.31 2.50 -6.93
C GLU A 181 -27.42 3.61 -7.52
N GLY A 182 -27.48 3.80 -8.84
CA GLY A 182 -26.72 4.85 -9.50
C GLY A 182 -27.09 6.27 -9.03
N SER A 183 -28.36 6.52 -8.71
CA SER A 183 -28.82 7.82 -8.20
C SER A 183 -28.33 8.06 -6.78
N PHE A 184 -28.43 7.05 -5.91
CA PHE A 184 -27.92 7.14 -4.55
C PHE A 184 -26.41 7.34 -4.50
N ASP A 185 -25.65 6.69 -5.39
CA ASP A 185 -24.22 6.90 -5.50
C ASP A 185 -23.87 8.32 -5.98
N HIS A 186 -24.64 8.90 -6.90
CA HIS A 186 -24.48 10.31 -7.27
C HIS A 186 -24.70 11.26 -6.09
N GLN A 187 -25.80 11.07 -5.35
CA GLN A 187 -26.12 11.87 -4.15
C GLN A 187 -25.02 11.75 -3.08
N ARG A 188 -24.47 10.54 -2.91
CA ARG A 188 -23.34 10.30 -2.01
C ARG A 188 -22.09 11.09 -2.43
N VAL A 189 -21.72 11.11 -3.72
CA VAL A 189 -20.58 11.93 -4.17
C VAL A 189 -20.79 13.40 -3.84
N VAL A 190 -21.99 13.93 -4.09
CA VAL A 190 -22.33 15.33 -3.76
C VAL A 190 -22.19 15.57 -2.25
N ALA A 191 -22.72 14.67 -1.42
CA ALA A 191 -22.60 14.76 0.03
C ALA A 191 -21.14 14.67 0.51
N MET A 192 -20.31 13.86 -0.15
CA MET A 192 -18.88 13.74 0.15
C MET A 192 -18.15 15.07 -0.10
N PHE A 193 -18.38 15.73 -1.23
CA PHE A 193 -17.81 17.05 -1.49
C PHE A 193 -18.29 18.09 -0.49
N ARG A 194 -19.58 18.10 -0.14
CA ARG A 194 -20.13 19.01 0.88
C ARG A 194 -19.44 18.81 2.23
N GLY A 195 -19.43 17.59 2.75
CA GLY A 195 -18.81 17.27 4.03
C GLY A 195 -17.31 17.54 4.06
N ALA A 196 -16.60 17.27 2.96
CA ALA A 196 -15.18 17.59 2.83
C ALA A 196 -14.92 19.11 2.83
N CYS A 197 -15.78 19.90 2.17
CA CYS A 197 -15.69 21.36 2.19
C CYS A 197 -16.04 21.94 3.57
N GLU A 198 -16.98 21.35 4.30
CA GLU A 198 -17.28 21.72 5.69
C GLU A 198 -16.09 21.42 6.62
N ALA A 199 -15.45 20.26 6.43
CA ALA A 199 -14.30 19.85 7.25
C ALA A 199 -13.00 20.62 6.94
N TRP A 200 -12.74 20.97 5.69
CA TRP A 200 -11.44 21.50 5.25
C TRP A 200 -11.48 22.84 4.52
N THR A 201 -12.65 23.42 4.29
CA THR A 201 -12.91 24.49 3.31
C THR A 201 -12.67 24.04 1.86
N PRO A 202 -13.31 24.68 0.85
CA PRO A 202 -13.03 24.39 -0.55
C PRO A 202 -11.54 24.53 -0.92
N ALA A 203 -10.90 25.59 -0.42
CA ALA A 203 -9.47 25.85 -0.69
C ALA A 203 -8.56 24.81 -0.02
N GLY A 204 -8.89 24.34 1.19
CA GLY A 204 -8.14 23.28 1.85
C GLY A 204 -8.27 21.94 1.13
N LEU A 205 -9.48 21.58 0.72
CA LEU A 205 -9.73 20.38 -0.09
C LEU A 205 -8.96 20.43 -1.43
N ARG A 206 -8.96 21.58 -2.09
CA ARG A 206 -8.16 21.81 -3.32
C ARG A 206 -6.67 21.59 -3.07
N ARG A 207 -6.09 22.18 -2.01
CA ARG A 207 -4.67 21.98 -1.68
C ARG A 207 -4.33 20.52 -1.41
N MET A 208 -5.21 19.78 -0.73
CA MET A 208 -5.01 18.34 -0.51
C MET A 208 -5.05 17.57 -1.82
N PHE A 209 -6.00 17.88 -2.69
CA PHE A 209 -6.12 17.29 -4.01
C PHE A 209 -4.88 17.50 -4.88
N ASP A 210 -4.35 18.73 -4.94
CA ASP A 210 -3.16 19.02 -5.74
C ASP A 210 -1.91 18.30 -5.19
N ARG A 211 -1.77 18.21 -3.86
CA ARG A 211 -0.65 17.50 -3.21
C ARG A 211 -0.68 15.98 -3.37
N LEU A 212 -1.88 15.38 -3.48
CA LEU A 212 -2.05 13.93 -3.61
C LEU A 212 -1.20 13.35 -4.74
N TRP A 213 -1.16 14.03 -5.90
CA TRP A 213 -0.51 13.52 -7.10
C TRP A 213 1.00 13.41 -6.96
N PHE A 214 1.62 14.41 -6.34
CA PHE A 214 3.06 14.40 -6.07
C PHE A 214 3.44 13.36 -5.03
N ARG A 215 2.64 13.24 -3.95
CA ARG A 215 2.85 12.18 -2.95
C ARG A 215 2.71 10.79 -3.56
N TRP A 216 1.67 10.55 -4.34
CA TRP A 216 1.45 9.26 -4.99
C TRP A 216 2.57 8.94 -6.01
N ALA A 217 3.01 9.93 -6.79
CA ALA A 217 4.15 9.80 -7.69
C ALA A 217 5.44 9.38 -6.95
N HIS A 218 5.74 10.00 -5.80
CA HIS A 218 6.92 9.64 -5.02
C HIS A 218 6.80 8.24 -4.40
N GLN A 219 5.63 7.87 -3.87
CA GLN A 219 5.35 6.51 -3.39
C GLN A 219 5.63 5.47 -4.48
N LEU A 220 5.15 5.73 -5.70
CA LEU A 220 5.32 4.85 -6.85
C LEU A 220 6.78 4.74 -7.30
N ALA A 221 7.52 5.85 -7.29
CA ALA A 221 8.94 5.87 -7.60
C ALA A 221 9.75 5.07 -6.58
N TYR A 222 9.49 5.29 -5.28
CA TYR A 222 10.13 4.55 -4.19
C TYR A 222 9.86 3.05 -4.31
N ALA A 223 8.59 2.66 -4.46
CA ALA A 223 8.15 1.27 -4.63
C ALA A 223 8.92 0.56 -5.75
N PHE A 224 9.09 1.23 -6.90
CA PHE A 224 9.81 0.67 -8.04
C PHE A 224 11.30 0.53 -7.75
N VAL A 225 11.96 1.62 -7.35
CA VAL A 225 13.41 1.65 -7.17
C VAL A 225 13.85 0.64 -6.10
N HIS A 226 13.12 0.59 -4.99
CA HIS A 226 13.40 -0.31 -3.88
C HIS A 226 12.79 -1.70 -4.05
N ARG A 227 12.26 -2.04 -5.23
CA ARG A 227 11.77 -3.39 -5.57
C ARG A 227 10.68 -3.90 -4.62
N LEU A 228 9.76 -3.01 -4.25
CA LEU A 228 8.61 -3.23 -3.38
C LEU A 228 7.32 -2.69 -4.04
N PRO A 229 6.90 -3.20 -5.21
CA PRO A 229 5.66 -2.77 -5.84
C PRO A 229 4.43 -3.07 -4.99
N HIS A 230 3.49 -2.11 -4.89
CA HIS A 230 2.23 -2.27 -4.15
C HIS A 230 1.33 -3.39 -4.70
N GLY A 231 1.43 -3.70 -5.99
CA GLY A 231 0.61 -4.72 -6.67
C GLY A 231 -0.79 -4.25 -7.10
N SER A 232 -1.30 -3.13 -6.56
CA SER A 232 -2.54 -2.51 -7.03
C SER A 232 -2.52 -0.99 -6.78
N ASN A 233 -2.21 -0.22 -7.82
CA ASN A 233 -2.07 1.25 -7.76
C ASN A 233 -3.36 1.93 -8.23
N THR A 234 -4.36 2.01 -7.36
CA THR A 234 -5.69 2.58 -7.67
C THR A 234 -6.09 3.65 -6.66
N SER A 235 -7.06 4.49 -7.03
CA SER A 235 -7.61 5.54 -6.15
C SER A 235 -8.34 4.98 -4.93
N SER A 236 -8.60 3.67 -4.88
CA SER A 236 -9.19 2.97 -3.73
C SER A 236 -8.15 2.43 -2.74
N ASN A 237 -6.87 2.35 -3.12
CA ASN A 237 -5.80 1.72 -2.32
C ASN A 237 -4.77 2.74 -1.81
N ILE A 238 -5.15 4.01 -1.79
CA ILE A 238 -4.36 5.10 -1.23
C ILE A 238 -5.28 6.00 -0.41
N ALA A 239 -4.77 6.53 0.69
CA ALA A 239 -5.44 7.57 1.44
C ALA A 239 -5.33 8.91 0.70
N PHE A 240 -6.27 9.81 0.94
CA PHE A 240 -6.33 11.11 0.30
C PHE A 240 -5.15 12.02 0.71
N ASP A 241 -4.47 11.69 1.81
CA ASP A 241 -3.22 12.32 2.23
C ASP A 241 -1.95 11.69 1.61
N GLY A 242 -2.08 10.62 0.81
CA GLY A 242 -0.98 9.95 0.12
C GLY A 242 -0.37 8.73 0.83
N ARG A 243 -0.87 8.36 2.03
CA ARG A 243 -0.47 7.10 2.69
C ARG A 243 -1.02 5.89 1.93
N LEU A 244 -0.21 4.85 1.76
CA LEU A 244 -0.65 3.61 1.09
C LEU A 244 -1.54 2.75 2.00
N ALA A 245 -2.44 1.97 1.39
CA ALA A 245 -3.36 1.07 2.07
C ALA A 245 -3.59 -0.19 1.25
N ASP A 246 -4.09 -1.26 1.88
CA ASP A 246 -4.49 -2.50 1.21
C ASP A 246 -3.32 -3.24 0.51
N PHE A 247 -2.36 -3.65 1.34
CA PHE A 247 -1.13 -4.36 0.93
C PHE A 247 -1.33 -5.84 0.54
N GLY A 248 -2.57 -6.27 0.32
CA GLY A 248 -2.91 -7.66 0.02
C GLY A 248 -2.29 -8.20 -1.27
N ALA A 249 -1.87 -7.34 -2.21
CA ALA A 249 -1.15 -7.72 -3.43
C ALA A 249 0.33 -7.30 -3.45
N MET A 250 0.83 -6.69 -2.36
CA MET A 250 2.20 -6.20 -2.28
C MET A 250 3.18 -7.38 -2.15
N SER A 251 4.29 -7.30 -2.88
CA SER A 251 5.37 -8.29 -2.87
C SER A 251 6.68 -7.60 -3.16
N ALA A 252 7.79 -8.10 -2.59
CA ALA A 252 9.10 -7.75 -3.10
C ALA A 252 9.36 -8.42 -4.46
N VAL A 253 10.28 -7.84 -5.24
CA VAL A 253 10.75 -8.40 -6.52
C VAL A 253 12.28 -8.49 -6.55
N PRO A 254 12.86 -9.43 -7.31
CA PRO A 254 14.30 -9.69 -7.24
C PRO A 254 15.17 -8.63 -7.94
N SER A 255 14.62 -7.91 -8.91
CA SER A 255 15.33 -6.94 -9.76
C SER A 255 14.36 -5.87 -10.29
N TRP A 256 14.82 -5.00 -11.20
CA TRP A 256 13.95 -4.10 -11.98
C TRP A 256 13.39 -4.75 -13.26
N SER A 257 13.41 -6.08 -13.36
CA SER A 257 12.72 -6.81 -14.43
C SER A 257 11.24 -6.44 -14.49
N THR A 258 10.62 -6.66 -15.65
CA THR A 258 9.18 -6.45 -15.77
C THR A 258 8.47 -7.62 -15.10
N VAL A 259 7.99 -7.41 -13.88
CA VAL A 259 7.40 -8.48 -13.06
C VAL A 259 5.88 -8.43 -13.10
N ALA A 260 5.26 -9.59 -13.31
CA ALA A 260 3.87 -9.83 -12.97
C ALA A 260 3.79 -10.23 -11.48
N THR A 261 3.37 -9.29 -10.63
CA THR A 261 3.02 -9.57 -9.21
C THR A 261 1.53 -9.80 -9.01
N ALA A 262 0.77 -9.68 -10.10
CA ALA A 262 -0.66 -9.95 -10.26
C ALA A 262 -0.86 -10.39 -11.74
N LEU A 263 -2.11 -10.57 -12.18
CA LEU A 263 -2.45 -11.06 -13.55
C LEU A 263 -1.89 -10.22 -14.72
N MET A 264 -1.28 -9.05 -14.48
CA MET A 264 -0.74 -8.18 -15.53
C MET A 264 0.69 -7.69 -15.19
N PRO A 265 1.64 -7.75 -16.15
CA PRO A 265 2.98 -7.18 -15.98
C PRO A 265 2.95 -5.64 -15.84
N ASP A 266 3.84 -5.09 -15.01
CA ASP A 266 3.96 -3.64 -14.77
C ASP A 266 5.32 -3.07 -15.23
N PRO A 267 5.50 -2.79 -16.53
CA PRO A 267 6.76 -2.21 -17.04
C PRO A 267 6.91 -0.75 -16.60
N PHE A 268 8.16 -0.30 -16.36
CA PHE A 268 8.48 1.06 -15.90
C PHE A 268 7.80 2.15 -16.75
N VAL A 269 7.82 2.00 -18.07
CA VAL A 269 7.25 2.98 -19.03
C VAL A 269 5.76 3.22 -18.86
N ARG A 270 5.01 2.27 -18.30
CA ARG A 270 3.54 2.37 -18.09
C ARG A 270 3.15 2.56 -16.63
N ARG A 271 4.12 2.55 -15.73
CA ARG A 271 3.88 2.52 -14.28
C ARG A 271 3.07 3.71 -13.79
N PHE A 272 3.28 4.89 -14.38
CA PHE A 272 2.54 6.11 -14.07
C PHE A 272 1.12 6.15 -14.68
N ASP A 273 0.79 5.28 -15.64
CA ASP A 273 -0.47 5.36 -16.37
C ASP A 273 -1.69 5.15 -15.45
N ALA A 274 -1.56 4.34 -14.40
CA ALA A 274 -2.63 4.15 -13.42
C ALA A 274 -2.94 5.44 -12.66
N VAL A 275 -1.90 6.17 -12.23
CA VAL A 275 -2.03 7.47 -11.56
C VAL A 275 -2.64 8.51 -12.51
N ALA A 276 -2.19 8.56 -13.77
CA ALA A 276 -2.74 9.47 -14.77
C ALA A 276 -4.25 9.21 -15.05
N ARG A 277 -4.66 7.93 -15.11
CA ARG A 277 -6.09 7.57 -15.27
C ARG A 277 -6.91 7.97 -14.05
N SER A 278 -6.43 7.68 -12.84
CA SER A 278 -7.09 8.13 -11.60
C SER A 278 -7.17 9.65 -11.53
N MET A 279 -6.13 10.37 -11.96
CA MET A 279 -6.13 11.83 -12.05
C MET A 279 -7.22 12.35 -12.97
N ALA A 280 -7.31 11.84 -14.20
CA ALA A 280 -8.35 12.27 -15.14
C ALA A 280 -9.76 12.04 -14.57
N SER A 281 -10.01 10.86 -14.00
CA SER A 281 -11.29 10.52 -13.37
C SER A 281 -11.63 11.48 -12.22
N LEU A 282 -10.70 11.70 -11.29
CA LEU A 282 -10.94 12.57 -10.15
C LEU A 282 -11.06 14.05 -10.55
N CYS A 283 -10.29 14.52 -11.54
CA CYS A 283 -10.42 15.89 -12.03
C CYS A 283 -11.81 16.18 -12.59
N TYR A 284 -12.47 15.20 -13.22
CA TYR A 284 -13.86 15.33 -13.63
C TYR A 284 -14.79 15.63 -12.44
N TYR A 285 -14.69 14.86 -11.36
CA TYR A 285 -15.55 15.05 -10.18
C TYR A 285 -15.22 16.33 -9.41
N PHE A 286 -13.94 16.63 -9.22
CA PHE A 286 -13.49 17.87 -8.58
C PHE A 286 -13.85 19.10 -9.43
N GLY A 287 -13.74 19.01 -10.75
CA GLY A 287 -14.21 20.03 -11.69
C GLY A 287 -15.70 20.33 -11.52
N ARG A 288 -16.51 19.27 -11.41
CA ARG A 288 -17.96 19.38 -11.29
C ARG A 288 -18.44 19.90 -9.93
N HIS A 289 -17.76 19.54 -8.84
CA HIS A 289 -18.27 19.72 -7.49
C HIS A 289 -17.47 20.69 -6.60
N LEU A 290 -16.26 21.07 -7.01
CA LEU A 290 -15.40 21.97 -6.24
C LEU A 290 -15.04 23.23 -7.03
N ASP A 291 -14.40 23.08 -8.18
CA ASP A 291 -13.87 24.19 -8.98
C ASP A 291 -13.74 23.76 -10.46
N PRO A 292 -14.53 24.36 -11.38
CA PRO A 292 -14.51 24.01 -12.80
C PRO A 292 -13.14 24.01 -13.46
N SER A 293 -12.20 24.86 -12.99
CA SER A 293 -10.83 24.92 -13.54
C SER A 293 -10.05 23.61 -13.35
N ILE A 294 -10.42 22.78 -12.37
CA ILE A 294 -9.78 21.48 -12.15
C ILE A 294 -10.11 20.49 -13.28
N GLY A 295 -11.33 20.57 -13.79
CA GLY A 295 -11.86 19.70 -14.84
C GLY A 295 -11.54 20.16 -16.26
N ASP A 296 -10.88 21.30 -16.42
CA ASP A 296 -10.43 21.79 -17.73
C ASP A 296 -9.42 20.82 -18.37
N PRO A 297 -9.60 20.40 -19.63
CA PRO A 297 -8.71 19.43 -20.27
C PRO A 297 -7.23 19.85 -20.32
N ALA A 298 -6.94 21.14 -20.52
CA ALA A 298 -5.57 21.64 -20.54
C ALA A 298 -4.96 21.63 -19.13
N ALA A 299 -5.74 21.99 -18.11
CA ALA A 299 -5.33 21.88 -16.72
C ALA A 299 -5.06 20.42 -16.29
N ILE A 300 -5.90 19.47 -16.72
CA ILE A 300 -5.69 18.03 -16.47
C ILE A 300 -4.39 17.56 -17.14
N GLN A 301 -4.18 17.94 -18.40
CA GLN A 301 -2.97 17.56 -19.14
C GLN A 301 -1.72 18.15 -18.47
N HIS A 302 -1.76 19.41 -18.08
CA HIS A 302 -0.66 20.08 -17.39
C HIS A 302 -0.34 19.38 -16.05
N ARG A 303 -1.33 19.18 -15.19
CA ARG A 303 -1.18 18.49 -13.90
C ARG A 303 -0.61 17.08 -14.06
N SER A 304 -1.07 16.34 -15.08
CA SER A 304 -0.56 15.00 -15.39
C SER A 304 0.90 15.02 -15.84
N ALA A 305 1.28 16.01 -16.67
CA ALA A 305 2.65 16.20 -17.11
C ALA A 305 3.58 16.59 -15.95
N GLU A 306 3.15 17.49 -15.06
CA GLU A 306 3.90 17.89 -13.87
C GLU A 306 4.11 16.73 -12.90
N ALA A 307 3.06 15.97 -12.59
CA ALA A 307 3.16 14.81 -11.71
C ALA A 307 4.01 13.69 -12.33
N ARG A 308 3.98 13.51 -13.66
CA ARG A 308 4.85 12.57 -14.37
C ARG A 308 6.32 13.03 -14.34
N ALA A 309 6.59 14.31 -14.53
CA ALA A 309 7.93 14.87 -14.39
C ALA A 309 8.45 14.72 -12.95
N HIS A 310 7.57 14.93 -11.95
CA HIS A 310 7.91 14.68 -10.55
C HIS A 310 8.22 13.19 -10.29
N PHE A 311 7.41 12.26 -10.80
CA PHE A 311 7.70 10.82 -10.74
C PHE A 311 9.10 10.50 -11.29
N GLN A 312 9.46 11.06 -12.45
CA GLN A 312 10.77 10.84 -13.06
C GLN A 312 11.91 11.41 -12.19
N ARG A 313 11.74 12.60 -11.62
CA ARG A 313 12.71 13.20 -10.67
C ARG A 313 12.86 12.34 -9.42
N CYS A 314 11.76 11.88 -8.84
CA CYS A 314 11.78 10.97 -7.69
C CYS A 314 12.46 9.65 -8.02
N VAL A 315 12.25 9.07 -9.21
CA VAL A 315 12.99 7.87 -9.64
C VAL A 315 14.49 8.15 -9.70
N SER A 316 14.91 9.28 -10.28
CA SER A 316 16.33 9.63 -10.30
C SER A 316 16.89 9.82 -8.89
N PHE A 317 16.19 10.54 -8.03
CA PHE A 317 16.57 10.76 -6.63
C PHE A 317 16.72 9.44 -5.88
N GLU A 318 15.72 8.57 -5.94
CA GLU A 318 15.74 7.29 -5.23
C GLU A 318 16.80 6.35 -5.81
N VAL A 319 17.10 6.38 -7.12
CA VAL A 319 18.21 5.57 -7.68
C VAL A 319 19.56 6.07 -7.20
N LEU A 320 19.77 7.39 -7.11
CA LEU A 320 20.99 7.95 -6.52
C LEU A 320 21.12 7.52 -5.05
N ARG A 321 20.04 7.60 -4.26
CA ARG A 321 20.01 7.10 -2.88
C ARG A 321 20.27 5.60 -2.80
N LEU A 322 19.66 4.81 -3.67
CA LEU A 322 19.89 3.36 -3.75
C LEU A 322 21.37 3.06 -4.03
N CYS A 323 22.04 3.92 -4.81
CA CYS A 323 23.48 3.88 -5.07
C CYS A 323 24.34 4.44 -3.93
N GLY A 324 23.76 4.84 -2.80
CA GLY A 324 24.48 5.34 -1.63
C GLY A 324 24.84 6.82 -1.65
N VAL A 325 24.31 7.60 -2.60
CA VAL A 325 24.48 9.07 -2.59
C VAL A 325 23.71 9.67 -1.41
N PRO A 326 24.32 10.55 -0.59
CA PRO A 326 23.62 11.24 0.49
C PRO A 326 22.44 12.08 0.00
N ASP A 327 21.36 12.12 0.79
CA ASP A 327 20.10 12.79 0.42
C ASP A 327 20.28 14.25 -0.06
N PRO A 328 21.05 15.14 0.61
CA PRO A 328 21.24 16.51 0.12
C PRO A 328 21.90 16.56 -1.27
N ILE A 329 22.92 15.71 -1.49
CA ILE A 329 23.65 15.65 -2.76
C ILE A 329 22.74 15.09 -3.87
N ALA A 330 21.97 14.04 -3.56
CA ALA A 330 21.02 13.46 -4.51
C ALA A 330 19.93 14.45 -4.89
N LEU A 331 19.44 15.24 -3.93
CA LEU A 331 18.41 16.26 -4.14
C LEU A 331 18.94 17.41 -5.01
N ASP A 332 20.12 17.93 -4.71
CA ASP A 332 20.76 18.97 -5.51
C ASP A 332 21.00 18.49 -6.95
N ALA A 333 21.44 17.24 -7.12
CA ALA A 333 21.71 16.66 -8.43
C ALA A 333 20.47 16.58 -9.33
N VAL A 334 19.29 16.25 -8.78
CA VAL A 334 18.04 16.17 -9.56
C VAL A 334 17.37 17.52 -9.82
N HIS A 335 17.86 18.59 -9.19
CA HIS A 335 17.43 19.97 -9.45
C HIS A 335 18.46 20.80 -10.25
N ALA A 336 19.69 20.32 -10.36
CA ALA A 336 20.74 20.98 -11.14
C ALA A 336 20.46 20.98 -12.65
N ALA A 337 21.16 21.84 -13.39
CA ALA A 337 21.12 21.87 -14.86
C ALA A 337 21.51 20.53 -15.52
N THR A 338 22.17 19.63 -14.78
CA THR A 338 22.55 18.29 -15.24
C THR A 338 21.49 17.21 -15.01
N ALA A 339 20.31 17.55 -14.47
CA ALA A 339 19.26 16.60 -14.13
C ALA A 339 18.86 15.68 -15.31
N ASP A 340 18.75 16.24 -16.52
CA ASP A 340 18.44 15.46 -17.73
C ASP A 340 19.51 14.42 -18.06
N ARG A 341 20.79 14.75 -17.84
CA ARG A 341 21.90 13.83 -18.06
C ARG A 341 21.83 12.68 -17.05
N ILE A 342 21.54 12.98 -15.79
CA ILE A 342 21.34 11.99 -14.72
C ILE A 342 20.18 11.07 -15.08
N ALA A 343 19.02 11.63 -15.41
CA ALA A 343 17.82 10.88 -15.77
C ALA A 343 18.07 9.92 -16.94
N LYS A 344 18.75 10.37 -18.01
CA LYS A 344 19.10 9.52 -19.17
C LYS A 344 20.00 8.34 -18.80
N ARG A 345 20.98 8.54 -17.90
CA ARG A 345 21.87 7.45 -17.44
C ARG A 345 21.11 6.42 -16.61
N ILE A 346 20.27 6.90 -15.69
CA ILE A 346 19.42 6.05 -14.85
C ILE A 346 18.41 5.26 -15.71
N GLN A 347 17.76 5.90 -16.68
CA GLN A 347 16.84 5.23 -17.60
C GLN A 347 17.52 4.12 -18.41
N ARG A 348 18.77 4.32 -18.86
CA ARG A 348 19.55 3.26 -19.53
C ARG A 348 19.84 2.09 -18.60
N CYS A 349 20.16 2.37 -17.34
CA CYS A 349 20.36 1.34 -16.32
C CYS A 349 19.07 0.55 -16.05
N ILE A 350 17.93 1.23 -15.89
CA ILE A 350 16.62 0.59 -15.73
C ILE A 350 16.29 -0.27 -16.96
N ALA A 351 16.48 0.28 -18.17
CA ALA A 351 16.21 -0.41 -19.42
C ALA A 351 17.07 -1.67 -19.62
N HIS A 352 18.25 -1.76 -18.99
CA HIS A 352 19.03 -2.99 -18.98
C HIS A 352 18.26 -4.13 -18.31
N TYR A 353 17.83 -3.94 -17.06
CA TYR A 353 17.10 -4.92 -16.27
C TYR A 353 15.69 -5.22 -16.82
N GLN A 354 15.05 -4.24 -17.46
CA GLN A 354 13.71 -4.39 -18.05
C GLN A 354 13.63 -5.30 -19.28
N ARG A 355 14.76 -5.79 -19.81
CA ARG A 355 14.80 -6.73 -20.96
C ARG A 355 14.24 -8.11 -20.61
N GLU A 356 14.11 -8.41 -19.33
CA GLU A 356 13.55 -9.65 -18.82
C GLU A 356 12.15 -9.43 -18.25
N GLN A 357 11.31 -10.44 -18.41
CA GLN A 357 10.00 -10.53 -17.78
C GLN A 357 10.00 -11.70 -16.80
N LEU A 358 9.43 -11.50 -15.62
CA LEU A 358 9.29 -12.53 -14.59
C LEU A 358 7.82 -12.67 -14.20
N ASP A 359 7.42 -13.89 -13.89
CA ASP A 359 6.17 -14.20 -13.21
C ASP A 359 6.48 -14.59 -11.77
N LEU A 360 5.88 -13.89 -10.80
CA LEU A 360 5.99 -14.18 -9.37
C LEU A 360 4.64 -14.54 -8.74
N VAL A 361 3.62 -14.88 -9.55
CA VAL A 361 2.30 -15.25 -9.05
C VAL A 361 2.35 -16.62 -8.36
N GLU A 362 2.97 -17.61 -9.00
CA GLU A 362 2.98 -19.00 -8.50
C GLU A 362 4.36 -19.41 -7.94
N GLU A 363 5.45 -19.01 -8.61
CA GLU A 363 6.81 -19.43 -8.24
C GLU A 363 7.80 -18.27 -8.27
N VAL A 364 8.86 -18.39 -7.46
CA VAL A 364 9.96 -17.41 -7.48
C VAL A 364 10.89 -17.72 -8.65
N GLN A 365 10.66 -17.05 -9.77
CA GLN A 365 11.58 -17.11 -10.91
C GLN A 365 12.88 -16.36 -10.60
N ARG A 366 14.01 -17.03 -10.84
CA ARG A 366 15.33 -16.39 -10.76
C ARG A 366 15.57 -15.59 -12.04
N PRO A 367 15.91 -14.29 -11.93
CA PRO A 367 16.24 -13.52 -13.12
C PRO A 367 17.52 -14.05 -13.77
N ARG A 368 17.50 -14.16 -15.09
CA ARG A 368 18.69 -14.46 -15.91
C ARG A 368 19.70 -13.33 -15.82
N GLN A 369 19.20 -12.10 -15.71
CA GLN A 369 20.06 -10.94 -15.47
C GLN A 369 20.28 -10.79 -13.96
N PRO A 370 21.53 -10.90 -13.48
CA PRO A 370 21.82 -10.76 -12.06
C PRO A 370 21.47 -9.35 -11.60
N TRP A 371 20.90 -9.24 -10.40
CA TRP A 371 20.76 -7.95 -9.74
C TRP A 371 22.13 -7.53 -9.19
N ASP A 372 22.88 -6.77 -9.99
CA ASP A 372 24.28 -6.43 -9.76
C ASP A 372 24.53 -4.94 -9.50
N LEU A 373 23.48 -4.14 -9.25
CA LEU A 373 23.61 -2.68 -9.11
C LEU A 373 24.63 -2.26 -8.03
N ALA A 374 24.78 -3.04 -6.95
CA ALA A 374 25.77 -2.77 -5.90
C ALA A 374 27.22 -2.72 -6.42
N GLN A 375 27.51 -3.43 -7.52
CA GLN A 375 28.82 -3.48 -8.17
C GLN A 375 29.16 -2.20 -8.93
N VAL A 376 28.25 -1.21 -8.99
CA VAL A 376 28.53 0.11 -9.59
C VAL A 376 29.75 0.81 -8.98
N TRP A 377 30.10 0.45 -7.74
CA TRP A 377 31.24 0.98 -7.00
C TRP A 377 32.51 0.12 -7.08
N ASP A 378 32.48 -1.00 -7.79
CA ASP A 378 33.64 -1.88 -7.92
C ASP A 378 34.77 -1.21 -8.71
N ARG A 379 35.98 -1.75 -8.61
CA ARG A 379 37.11 -1.25 -9.42
C ARG A 379 36.87 -1.46 -10.92
N GLN A 380 36.17 -2.53 -11.27
CA GLN A 380 35.79 -2.89 -12.63
C GLN A 380 34.29 -3.22 -12.62
N PRO A 381 33.41 -2.21 -12.61
CA PRO A 381 31.97 -2.44 -12.58
C PRO A 381 31.50 -3.11 -13.89
N PRO A 382 30.39 -3.86 -13.87
CA PRO A 382 29.75 -4.36 -15.09
C PRO A 382 29.58 -3.27 -16.15
N ALA A 383 29.73 -3.64 -17.43
CA ALA A 383 29.79 -2.68 -18.53
C ALA A 383 28.55 -1.75 -18.62
N HIS A 384 27.35 -2.25 -18.26
CA HIS A 384 26.12 -1.45 -18.22
C HIS A 384 26.09 -0.44 -17.06
N LEU A 385 26.87 -0.65 -16.00
CA LEU A 385 26.94 0.22 -14.82
C LEU A 385 28.06 1.27 -14.93
N VAL A 386 29.08 1.09 -15.78
CA VAL A 386 30.18 2.05 -15.97
C VAL A 386 29.68 3.51 -16.12
N PRO A 387 28.69 3.81 -16.98
CA PRO A 387 28.25 5.20 -17.15
C PRO A 387 27.54 5.78 -15.91
N LEU A 388 26.93 4.94 -15.09
CA LEU A 388 26.33 5.35 -13.82
C LEU A 388 27.44 5.55 -12.77
N GLY A 389 28.40 4.64 -12.68
CA GLY A 389 29.53 4.73 -11.75
C GLY A 389 30.36 6.00 -11.93
N SER A 390 30.67 6.40 -13.16
CA SER A 390 31.35 7.68 -13.42
C SER A 390 30.55 8.88 -12.89
N LEU A 391 29.23 8.89 -13.15
CA LEU A 391 28.34 9.94 -12.67
C LEU A 391 28.27 9.98 -11.15
N LEU A 392 28.25 8.82 -10.48
CA LEU A 392 28.22 8.75 -9.03
C LEU A 392 29.53 9.24 -8.40
N LEU A 393 30.68 8.93 -8.99
CA LEU A 393 31.99 9.45 -8.56
C LEU A 393 32.07 10.98 -8.66
N ASP A 394 31.51 11.57 -9.73
CA ASP A 394 31.43 13.02 -9.87
C ASP A 394 30.59 13.67 -8.74
N LEU A 395 29.55 12.98 -8.28
CA LEU A 395 28.64 13.49 -7.24
C LEU A 395 29.20 13.35 -5.82
N VAL A 396 29.79 12.20 -5.47
CA VAL A 396 30.22 11.92 -4.09
C VAL A 396 31.71 12.18 -3.85
N GLY A 397 32.50 12.30 -4.91
CA GLY A 397 33.95 12.40 -4.85
C GLY A 397 34.64 11.13 -4.37
N SER A 398 35.97 11.08 -4.50
CA SER A 398 36.76 9.91 -4.11
C SER A 398 36.68 9.59 -2.62
N SER A 399 36.56 10.61 -1.76
CA SER A 399 36.46 10.45 -0.30
C SER A 399 35.12 9.87 0.15
N GLY A 400 34.02 10.12 -0.59
CA GLY A 400 32.69 9.60 -0.28
C GLY A 400 32.44 8.17 -0.78
N ARG A 401 33.31 7.65 -1.66
CA ARG A 401 33.11 6.39 -2.39
C ARG A 401 32.85 5.20 -1.46
N ASP A 402 33.66 5.01 -0.42
CA ASP A 402 33.55 3.83 0.44
C ASP A 402 32.26 3.82 1.27
N SER A 403 31.86 4.97 1.78
CA SER A 403 30.59 5.13 2.50
C SER A 403 29.40 4.87 1.57
N ALA A 404 29.43 5.44 0.36
CA ALA A 404 28.38 5.21 -0.65
C ALA A 404 28.31 3.74 -1.07
N ARG A 405 29.46 3.06 -1.22
CA ARG A 405 29.53 1.63 -1.54
C ARG A 405 28.87 0.75 -0.48
N VAL A 406 29.18 0.99 0.80
CA VAL A 406 28.58 0.23 1.92
C VAL A 406 27.06 0.43 1.95
N LEU A 407 26.59 1.67 1.82
CA LEU A 407 25.17 1.98 1.82
C LEU A 407 24.44 1.38 0.60
N CYS A 408 25.07 1.45 -0.57
CA CYS A 408 24.57 0.84 -1.80
C CYS A 408 24.41 -0.67 -1.66
N ALA A 409 25.42 -1.36 -1.13
CA ALA A 409 25.36 -2.81 -0.90
C ALA A 409 24.22 -3.19 0.06
N HIS A 410 24.04 -2.44 1.15
CA HIS A 410 22.94 -2.66 2.09
C HIS A 410 21.58 -2.47 1.40
N ARG A 411 21.34 -1.32 0.77
CA ARG A 411 20.07 -0.98 0.11
C ARG A 411 19.74 -1.88 -1.09
N CYS A 412 20.77 -2.38 -1.79
CA CYS A 412 20.61 -3.32 -2.90
C CYS A 412 20.33 -4.77 -2.45
N THR A 413 20.44 -5.09 -1.16
CA THR A 413 20.17 -6.45 -0.66
C THR A 413 18.71 -6.85 -0.92
N SER A 414 18.51 -7.99 -1.58
CA SER A 414 17.18 -8.51 -1.89
C SER A 414 16.35 -8.85 -0.64
N ARG A 415 15.04 -9.02 -0.84
CA ARG A 415 14.08 -9.36 0.22
C ARG A 415 13.36 -10.67 -0.13
N PRO A 416 14.06 -11.81 -0.24
CA PRO A 416 13.47 -13.06 -0.71
C PRO A 416 12.32 -13.56 0.18
N HIS A 417 12.38 -13.29 1.49
CA HIS A 417 11.29 -13.60 2.42
C HIS A 417 10.00 -12.84 2.16
N LEU A 418 10.03 -11.77 1.35
CA LEU A 418 8.87 -10.97 0.96
C LEU A 418 8.39 -11.25 -0.48
N TYR A 419 8.98 -12.23 -1.17
CA TYR A 419 8.42 -12.68 -2.45
C TYR A 419 7.10 -13.41 -2.21
N ALA A 420 6.10 -13.20 -3.07
CA ALA A 420 4.74 -13.66 -2.83
C ALA A 420 4.62 -15.16 -2.44
N PRO A 421 5.27 -16.12 -3.14
CA PRO A 421 5.21 -17.52 -2.72
C PRO A 421 5.92 -17.77 -1.38
N THR A 422 7.05 -17.09 -1.14
CA THR A 422 7.91 -17.29 0.04
C THR A 422 7.29 -16.73 1.31
N ILE A 423 6.76 -15.50 1.28
CA ILE A 423 6.14 -14.89 2.47
C ILE A 423 4.92 -15.69 2.90
N ARG A 424 4.11 -16.13 1.92
CA ARG A 424 2.94 -16.96 2.15
C ARG A 424 3.35 -18.24 2.86
N ALA A 425 4.26 -19.01 2.27
CA ALA A 425 4.77 -20.24 2.86
C ALA A 425 5.36 -20.01 4.26
N THR A 426 6.16 -18.96 4.45
CA THR A 426 6.77 -18.64 5.75
C THR A 426 5.71 -18.40 6.84
N ILE A 427 4.66 -17.65 6.52
CA ILE A 427 3.58 -17.36 7.48
C ILE A 427 2.75 -18.62 7.77
N TYR A 428 2.38 -19.39 6.74
CA TYR A 428 1.66 -20.66 6.92
C TYR A 428 2.47 -21.65 7.77
N ASP A 429 3.77 -21.78 7.52
CA ASP A 429 4.64 -22.73 8.22
C ASP A 429 4.80 -22.33 9.69
N ALA A 430 4.97 -21.04 9.95
CA ALA A 430 5.17 -20.51 11.29
C ALA A 430 3.88 -20.51 12.13
N LEU A 431 2.72 -20.22 11.54
CA LEU A 431 1.49 -19.98 12.29
C LEU A 431 0.42 -21.04 12.11
N GLU A 432 0.24 -21.56 10.89
CA GLU A 432 -0.87 -22.46 10.59
C GLU A 432 -0.48 -23.94 10.68
N ARG A 433 0.73 -24.33 10.24
CA ARG A 433 1.23 -25.72 10.40
C ARG A 433 1.69 -26.00 11.83
N ARG A 434 2.50 -25.10 12.42
CA ARG A 434 3.12 -25.33 13.74
C ARG A 434 2.09 -25.45 14.86
N HIS A 435 1.02 -24.67 14.79
CA HIS A 435 0.03 -24.61 15.87
C HIS A 435 -1.25 -25.39 15.56
N GLY A 436 -1.48 -25.82 14.31
CA GLY A 436 -2.65 -26.63 13.96
C GLY A 436 -3.96 -26.11 14.57
N ARG A 437 -4.68 -26.97 15.31
CA ARG A 437 -5.87 -26.59 16.10
C ARG A 437 -5.55 -25.99 17.47
N ASP A 438 -4.32 -26.09 17.96
CA ASP A 438 -3.95 -25.57 19.27
C ASP A 438 -3.78 -24.05 19.24
N ALA A 439 -4.86 -23.39 19.62
CA ALA A 439 -5.04 -21.96 19.47
C ALA A 439 -4.22 -21.16 20.51
N THR A 440 -3.72 -21.76 21.59
CA THR A 440 -3.24 -21.03 22.78
C THR A 440 -1.92 -20.29 22.56
N GLU A 441 -1.05 -20.76 21.66
CA GLU A 441 0.29 -20.17 21.43
C GLU A 441 0.29 -19.04 20.40
N LEU A 442 -0.75 -18.92 19.56
CA LEU A 442 -0.83 -17.92 18.49
C LEU A 442 -0.63 -16.46 18.95
N PRO A 443 -1.15 -16.01 20.11
CA PRO A 443 -0.90 -14.65 20.60
C PRO A 443 0.59 -14.33 20.84
N GLN A 444 1.45 -15.34 21.01
CA GLN A 444 2.90 -15.15 21.14
C GLN A 444 3.61 -15.23 19.78
N SER A 445 3.23 -16.18 18.93
CA SER A 445 3.91 -16.41 17.65
C SER A 445 3.62 -15.35 16.58
N VAL A 446 2.41 -14.76 16.57
CA VAL A 446 2.07 -13.71 15.59
C VAL A 446 2.97 -12.47 15.72
N PRO A 447 3.13 -11.85 16.92
CA PRO A 447 4.09 -10.75 17.11
C PRO A 447 5.53 -11.09 16.71
N GLU A 448 6.00 -12.31 17.02
CA GLU A 448 7.35 -12.76 16.67
C GLU A 448 7.56 -12.81 15.16
N VAL A 449 6.65 -13.46 14.42
CA VAL A 449 6.74 -13.57 12.95
C VAL A 449 6.71 -12.19 12.29
N ILE A 450 5.80 -11.31 12.72
CA ILE A 450 5.72 -9.94 12.19
C ILE A 450 7.03 -9.20 12.46
N SER A 451 7.52 -9.21 13.70
CA SER A 451 8.71 -8.47 14.09
C SER A 451 9.97 -8.97 13.38
N GLN A 452 10.13 -10.30 13.28
CA GLN A 452 11.26 -10.92 12.58
C GLN A 452 11.26 -10.57 11.10
N LEU A 453 10.11 -10.70 10.41
CA LEU A 453 10.02 -10.40 8.97
C LEU A 453 10.17 -8.92 8.67
N VAL A 454 9.63 -8.02 9.50
CA VAL A 454 9.85 -6.58 9.38
C VAL A 454 11.33 -6.25 9.58
N ALA A 455 11.96 -6.69 10.68
CA ALA A 455 13.36 -6.40 10.98
C ALA A 455 14.30 -6.95 9.89
N ALA A 456 14.08 -8.18 9.44
CA ALA A 456 14.89 -8.83 8.40
C ALA A 456 14.73 -8.18 7.01
N SER A 457 13.66 -7.41 6.79
CA SER A 457 13.33 -6.86 5.46
C SER A 457 13.59 -5.38 5.31
N ARG A 458 13.89 -4.66 6.39
CA ARG A 458 14.21 -3.23 6.31
C ARG A 458 15.56 -2.99 5.62
N ARG A 459 15.61 -2.04 4.71
CA ARG A 459 16.80 -1.67 3.90
C ARG A 459 17.04 -0.16 3.85
N ASP A 460 16.13 0.65 4.37
CA ASP A 460 16.30 2.11 4.38
C ASP A 460 15.98 2.71 5.76
N GLU A 461 16.51 3.90 5.96
CA GLU A 461 16.31 4.67 7.18
C GLU A 461 14.85 5.09 7.36
N PRO A 462 14.41 5.37 8.60
CA PRO A 462 13.07 5.90 8.86
C PRO A 462 12.79 7.15 8.02
N ARG A 463 11.58 7.28 7.48
CA ARG A 463 11.19 8.46 6.68
C ARG A 463 11.45 9.78 7.41
N GLU A 464 11.37 9.81 8.73
CA GLU A 464 11.54 11.03 9.53
C GLU A 464 12.97 11.59 9.47
N SER A 465 13.96 10.79 9.08
CA SER A 465 15.35 11.25 8.90
C SER A 465 15.64 11.81 7.49
N ARG A 466 14.66 11.78 6.57
CA ARG A 466 14.90 12.06 5.15
C ARG A 466 14.69 13.51 4.76
N VAL A 467 15.55 13.98 3.87
CA VAL A 467 15.50 15.33 3.30
C VAL A 467 14.97 15.21 1.87
N PHE A 468 13.65 15.16 1.72
CA PHE A 468 13.02 15.49 0.45
C PHE A 468 11.98 16.58 0.72
N PRO A 469 12.12 17.80 0.15
CA PRO A 469 11.15 18.84 0.34
C PRO A 469 9.80 18.32 -0.16
N ALA A 470 8.75 18.46 0.67
CA ALA A 470 7.39 18.32 0.18
C ALA A 470 7.28 19.19 -1.08
N ALA A 471 6.80 18.62 -2.18
CA ALA A 471 6.62 19.38 -3.42
C ALA A 471 6.00 20.73 -3.06
N SER A 472 6.73 21.81 -3.29
CA SER A 472 6.23 23.16 -3.15
C SER A 472 5.16 23.32 -4.23
N VAL A 473 3.92 23.04 -3.82
CA VAL A 473 2.69 23.27 -4.61
C VAL A 473 2.17 24.65 -4.25
#